data_AF-A0A7K2XH65-F1
#
_entry.id   AF-A0A7K2XH65-F1
#
_cell.length_a   1.000
_cell.length_b   1.000
_cell.length_c   1.000
_cell.angle_alpha   90.00
_cell.angle_beta   90.00
_cell.angle_gamma   90.00
#
_symmetry.space_group_name_H-M   'P 1'
#
loop_
_entity.id
_entity.type
_entity.pdbx_description
1 polymer ?
#
loop_
_entity_poly.entity_id
_entity_poly.type
_entity_poly.pdbx_seq_one_letter_code
_entity_poly.pdbx_strand_id
1 'polypeptide(L)'
;VREYVERLYAPAATARRALAPDRARELAAWKARVREAWPRVTVDRVEVGDGLADDVADAELGATPVVRVRVALGALTPDDVEVQAVTGRVDADDTLTAPRTVALKPAGGPDLEGRLPYAGILELDRTGSFG
;
A
#
# COMPACT_ATOMS: atom_id res chain seq x y z
N VAL A 1 7.62 2.18 -15.17
CA VAL A 1 7.28 2.26 -13.73
C VAL A 1 6.95 3.72 -13.35
N ARG A 2 5.82 4.24 -13.87
CA ARG A 2 5.41 5.65 -13.74
C ARG A 2 3.89 5.79 -13.87
N GLU A 3 3.15 4.83 -13.33
CA GLU A 3 1.71 4.75 -13.63
C GLU A 3 0.92 4.14 -12.47
N TYR A 4 1.15 4.62 -11.24
CA TYR A 4 0.34 4.19 -10.08
C TYR A 4 0.02 5.32 -9.09
N VAL A 5 0.15 6.59 -9.50
CA VAL A 5 -0.14 7.73 -8.60
C VAL A 5 -1.52 8.36 -8.86
N GLU A 6 -2.20 8.03 -9.97
CA GLU A 6 -3.38 8.81 -10.37
C GLU A 6 -4.75 8.17 -10.05
N ARG A 7 -4.82 6.91 -9.59
CA ARG A 7 -6.13 6.21 -9.46
C ARG A 7 -6.51 5.62 -8.10
N LEU A 8 -5.73 5.86 -7.05
CA LEU A 8 -6.02 5.27 -5.72
C LEU A 8 -5.90 6.26 -4.55
N TYR A 9 -5.96 7.57 -4.81
CA TYR A 9 -6.11 8.51 -3.70
C TYR A 9 -7.50 8.42 -3.09
N ALA A 10 -7.50 8.04 -1.80
CA ALA A 10 -8.50 8.36 -0.79
C ALA A 10 -9.73 7.45 -0.63
N PRO A 11 -9.59 6.14 -0.37
CA PRO A 11 -10.66 5.40 0.29
C PRO A 11 -10.61 5.53 1.84
N ALA A 12 -10.22 6.68 2.42
CA ALA A 12 -10.22 6.83 3.88
C ALA A 12 -10.60 8.23 4.41
N ALA A 13 -11.48 8.96 3.71
CA ALA A 13 -12.00 10.25 4.18
C ALA A 13 -13.52 10.24 4.48
N THR A 14 -14.11 9.07 4.72
CA THR A 14 -15.56 8.92 4.93
C THR A 14 -15.90 8.71 6.40
N ALA A 15 -15.67 9.73 7.22
CA ALA A 15 -16.33 9.89 8.52
C ALA A 15 -17.00 11.26 8.58
N ARG A 16 -17.94 11.49 7.66
CA ARG A 16 -18.83 12.66 7.70
C ARG A 16 -20.08 12.27 8.49
N ARG A 17 -20.15 12.66 9.77
CA ARG A 17 -21.39 13.05 10.46
C ARG A 17 -21.09 13.65 11.84
N ALA A 18 -21.55 14.90 12.02
CA ALA A 18 -21.62 15.67 13.26
C ALA A 18 -20.29 15.96 13.99
N LEU A 19 -19.36 16.67 13.35
CA LEU A 19 -18.18 17.20 14.02
C LEU A 19 -18.54 18.51 14.73
N ALA A 20 -18.47 18.51 16.07
CA ALA A 20 -18.41 19.75 16.84
C ALA A 20 -17.31 20.68 16.24
N PRO A 21 -17.41 22.01 16.37
CA PRO A 21 -16.50 22.96 15.71
C PRO A 21 -15.01 22.63 15.91
N ASP A 22 -14.63 22.13 17.08
CA ASP A 22 -13.25 21.73 17.39
C ASP A 22 -12.81 20.50 16.59
N ARG A 23 -13.67 19.50 16.45
CA ARG A 23 -13.39 18.33 15.60
C ARG A 23 -13.32 18.69 14.12
N ALA A 24 -14.06 19.70 13.68
CA ALA A 24 -13.95 20.21 12.32
C ALA A 24 -12.60 20.89 12.06
N ARG A 25 -12.05 21.63 13.05
CA ARG A 25 -10.71 22.23 12.99
C ARG A 25 -9.62 21.17 12.98
N GLU A 26 -9.71 20.18 13.85
CA GLU A 26 -8.78 19.03 13.89
C GLU A 26 -8.73 18.31 12.54
N LEU A 27 -9.91 18.03 11.96
CA LEU A 27 -10.00 17.41 10.64
C LEU A 27 -9.40 18.29 9.53
N ALA A 28 -9.64 19.60 9.57
CA ALA A 28 -9.08 20.52 8.59
C ALA A 28 -7.54 20.58 8.69
N ALA A 29 -7.00 20.64 9.91
CA ALA A 29 -5.56 20.61 10.15
C ALA A 29 -4.94 19.30 9.69
N TRP A 30 -5.57 18.16 10.00
CA TRP A 30 -5.15 16.85 9.51
C TRP A 30 -5.13 16.78 7.97
N LYS A 31 -6.22 17.21 7.31
CA LYS A 31 -6.29 17.25 5.83
C LYS A 31 -5.21 18.13 5.21
N ALA A 32 -4.87 19.25 5.83
CA ALA A 32 -3.81 20.12 5.35
C ALA A 32 -2.45 19.42 5.41
N ARG A 33 -2.12 18.79 6.55
CA ARG A 33 -0.87 18.01 6.70
C ARG A 33 -0.77 16.88 5.69
N VAL A 34 -1.84 16.10 5.52
CA VAL A 34 -1.88 15.00 4.54
C VAL A 34 -1.60 15.51 3.13
N ARG A 35 -2.29 16.56 2.69
CA ARG A 35 -2.10 17.12 1.34
C ARG A 35 -0.70 17.66 1.10
N GLU A 36 -0.10 18.28 2.10
CA GLU A 36 1.26 18.82 2.00
C GLU A 36 2.32 17.71 1.93
N ALA A 37 2.17 16.69 2.77
CA ALA A 37 3.16 15.62 2.87
C ALA A 37 3.02 14.57 1.75
N TRP A 38 1.82 14.41 1.17
CA TRP A 38 1.55 13.31 0.26
C TRP A 38 2.51 13.21 -0.94
N PRO A 39 2.88 14.29 -1.65
CA PRO A 39 3.80 14.19 -2.79
C PRO A 39 5.19 13.59 -2.44
N ARG A 40 5.51 13.48 -1.15
CA ARG A 40 6.74 12.89 -0.63
C ARG A 40 6.59 11.43 -0.19
N VAL A 41 5.38 10.89 -0.24
CA VAL A 41 5.12 9.50 0.11
C VAL A 41 5.58 8.61 -1.05
N THR A 42 6.52 7.72 -0.78
CA THR A 42 7.07 6.79 -1.79
C THR A 42 7.07 5.36 -1.28
N VAL A 43 6.80 4.43 -2.20
CA VAL A 43 6.99 2.99 -2.00
C VAL A 43 8.28 2.62 -2.70
N ASP A 44 9.30 2.26 -1.94
CA ASP A 44 10.67 2.18 -2.48
C ASP A 44 11.06 0.77 -2.89
N ARG A 45 10.71 -0.22 -2.07
CA ARG A 45 11.01 -1.63 -2.35
C ARG A 45 9.79 -2.48 -2.08
N VAL A 46 9.50 -3.38 -3.01
CA VAL A 46 8.51 -4.45 -2.88
C VAL A 46 9.26 -5.77 -2.97
N GLU A 47 9.10 -6.61 -1.96
CA GLU A 47 9.64 -7.96 -1.89
C GLU A 47 8.45 -8.93 -1.77
N VAL A 48 8.38 -9.94 -2.62
CA VAL A 48 7.33 -10.98 -2.59
C VAL A 48 8.01 -12.32 -2.36
N GLY A 49 7.71 -12.97 -1.24
CA GLY A 49 8.29 -14.27 -0.87
C GLY A 49 8.84 -14.31 0.56
N ASP A 50 9.52 -15.40 0.91
CA ASP A 50 10.13 -15.60 2.22
C ASP A 50 11.52 -14.96 2.39
N GLY A 51 12.04 -14.32 1.33
CA GLY A 51 13.30 -13.57 1.34
C GLY A 51 14.53 -14.41 1.01
N LEU A 52 14.37 -15.65 0.52
CA LEU A 52 15.49 -16.53 0.14
C LEU A 52 15.65 -16.79 -1.36
N ALA A 53 14.81 -16.23 -2.22
CA ALA A 53 14.98 -16.32 -3.67
C ALA A 53 14.47 -15.04 -4.36
N ASP A 54 15.34 -14.42 -5.16
CA ASP A 54 14.99 -13.36 -6.13
C ASP A 54 14.18 -13.91 -7.33
N ASP A 55 13.93 -15.22 -7.35
CA ASP A 55 13.21 -15.90 -8.42
C ASP A 55 11.74 -16.13 -8.02
N VAL A 56 10.88 -15.16 -8.35
CA VAL A 56 9.41 -15.30 -8.29
C VAL A 56 8.89 -16.23 -9.41
N ALA A 57 9.75 -17.04 -10.03
CA ALA A 57 9.39 -17.92 -11.14
C ALA A 57 8.55 -19.13 -10.68
N ASP A 58 8.69 -19.56 -9.41
CA ASP A 58 8.09 -20.79 -8.91
C ASP A 58 7.34 -20.59 -7.57
N ALA A 59 6.49 -19.56 -7.47
CA ALA A 59 5.50 -19.51 -6.40
C ALA A 59 4.49 -20.67 -6.61
N GLU A 60 4.72 -21.80 -5.91
CA GLU A 60 3.87 -22.98 -6.04
C GLU A 60 2.41 -22.66 -5.74
N LEU A 61 1.51 -23.24 -6.54
CA LEU A 61 0.07 -23.05 -6.45
C LEU A 61 -0.43 -23.44 -5.05
N GLY A 62 -0.96 -22.48 -4.29
CA GLY A 62 -1.38 -22.68 -2.89
C GLY A 62 -0.41 -22.10 -1.84
N ALA A 63 0.74 -21.58 -2.25
CA ALA A 63 1.58 -20.77 -1.38
C ALA A 63 0.88 -19.44 -1.03
N THR A 64 1.08 -18.97 0.20
CA THR A 64 0.59 -17.67 0.67
C THR A 64 1.80 -16.73 0.84
N PRO A 65 2.36 -16.21 -0.26
CA PRO A 65 3.59 -15.42 -0.19
C PRO A 65 3.34 -14.15 0.64
N VAL A 66 4.34 -13.80 1.44
CA VAL A 66 4.34 -12.55 2.19
C VAL A 66 4.85 -11.46 1.26
N VAL A 67 4.04 -10.40 1.12
CA VAL A 67 4.46 -9.15 0.50
C VAL A 67 5.05 -8.27 1.59
N ARG A 68 6.27 -7.77 1.37
CA ARG A 68 6.91 -6.78 2.23
C ARG A 68 7.22 -5.55 1.41
N VAL A 69 6.92 -4.38 1.97
CA VAL A 69 7.26 -3.10 1.33
C VAL A 69 7.92 -2.15 2.32
N ARG A 70 8.79 -1.28 1.81
CA ARG A 70 9.32 -0.14 2.56
C ARG A 70 8.71 1.15 2.05
N VAL A 71 8.07 1.91 2.95
CA VAL A 71 7.35 3.14 2.59
C VAL A 71 7.97 4.33 3.31
N ALA A 72 8.35 5.35 2.57
CA ALA A 72 8.71 6.64 3.13
C ALA A 72 7.43 7.46 3.31
N LEU A 73 7.05 7.77 4.55
CA LEU A 73 5.86 8.58 4.84
C LEU A 73 6.15 10.08 5.04
N GLY A 74 7.43 10.44 5.19
CA GLY A 74 7.84 11.79 5.53
C GLY A 74 7.27 12.23 6.89
N ALA A 75 6.40 13.24 6.87
CA ALA A 75 5.76 13.78 8.07
C ALA A 75 4.46 13.05 8.46
N LEU A 76 4.02 12.07 7.65
CA LEU A 76 2.85 11.25 7.96
C LEU A 76 3.21 10.06 8.82
N THR A 77 2.21 9.59 9.57
CA THR A 77 2.28 8.40 10.42
C THR A 77 1.52 7.24 9.77
N PRO A 78 1.74 5.99 10.22
CA PRO A 78 0.92 4.86 9.79
C PRO A 78 -0.59 5.03 10.02
N ASP A 79 -1.02 5.90 10.94
CA ASP A 79 -2.44 6.17 11.19
C ASP A 79 -3.05 7.14 10.16
N ASP A 80 -2.21 7.86 9.41
CA ASP A 80 -2.65 8.81 8.38
C ASP A 80 -2.85 8.17 7.01
N VAL A 81 -2.36 6.92 6.81
CA VAL A 81 -2.33 6.24 5.51
C VAL A 81 -2.74 4.77 5.63
N GLU A 82 -3.27 4.21 4.55
CA GLU A 82 -3.40 2.76 4.39
C GLU A 82 -2.55 2.32 3.21
N VAL A 83 -1.61 1.40 3.46
CA VAL A 83 -0.78 0.80 2.43
C VAL A 83 -1.46 -0.47 1.95
N GLN A 84 -1.70 -0.58 0.65
CA GLN A 84 -2.37 -1.74 0.06
C GLN A 84 -1.50 -2.35 -1.04
N ALA A 85 -1.41 -3.68 -1.05
CA ALA A 85 -0.99 -4.42 -2.24
C ALA A 85 -2.23 -4.59 -3.13
N VAL A 86 -2.13 -4.18 -4.39
CA VAL A 86 -3.17 -4.37 -5.39
C VAL A 86 -2.69 -5.44 -6.35
N THR A 87 -3.48 -6.49 -6.52
CA THR A 87 -3.10 -7.62 -7.36
C THR A 87 -4.24 -8.07 -8.25
N GLY A 88 -3.91 -8.67 -9.39
CA GLY A 88 -4.92 -9.13 -10.34
C GLY A 88 -4.32 -9.79 -11.57
N ARG A 89 -5.20 -10.18 -12.49
CA ARG A 89 -4.74 -10.68 -13.79
C ARG A 89 -4.38 -9.50 -14.67
N VAL A 90 -3.23 -9.58 -15.32
CA VAL A 90 -2.81 -8.60 -16.31
C VAL A 90 -3.30 -9.06 -17.69
N ASP A 91 -3.96 -8.17 -18.42
CA ASP A 91 -4.30 -8.42 -19.83
C ASP A 91 -3.11 -8.10 -20.76
N ALA A 92 -3.32 -8.16 -22.08
CA ALA A 92 -2.25 -7.89 -23.05
C ALA A 92 -1.78 -6.42 -23.04
N ASP A 93 -2.54 -5.51 -22.44
CA ASP A 93 -2.27 -4.07 -22.38
C ASP A 93 -1.70 -3.66 -21.01
N ASP A 94 -1.11 -4.60 -20.27
CA ASP A 94 -0.56 -4.41 -18.92
C ASP A 94 -1.58 -3.88 -17.89
N THR A 95 -2.88 -4.11 -18.16
CA THR A 95 -3.96 -3.61 -17.30
C THR A 95 -4.46 -4.69 -16.34
N LEU A 96 -4.57 -4.33 -15.06
CA LEU A 96 -5.14 -5.20 -14.03
C LEU A 96 -6.66 -5.39 -14.25
N THR A 97 -7.03 -6.63 -14.55
CA THR A 97 -8.40 -7.12 -14.64
C THR A 97 -8.81 -7.76 -13.31
N ALA A 98 -9.96 -7.33 -12.78
CA ALA A 98 -10.50 -7.75 -11.48
C ALA A 98 -9.49 -7.59 -10.30
N PRO A 99 -8.97 -6.37 -10.06
CA PRO A 99 -8.00 -6.13 -9.00
C PRO A 99 -8.59 -6.45 -7.63
N ARG A 100 -7.78 -7.11 -6.79
CA ARG A 100 -8.02 -7.31 -5.37
C ARG A 100 -7.02 -6.48 -4.59
N THR A 101 -7.43 -6.01 -3.42
CA THR A 101 -6.59 -5.19 -2.56
C THR A 101 -6.42 -5.87 -1.22
N VAL A 102 -5.18 -6.01 -0.77
CA VAL A 102 -4.84 -6.50 0.56
C VAL A 102 -4.17 -5.36 1.34
N ALA A 103 -4.75 -5.00 2.49
CA ALA A 103 -4.15 -4.01 3.38
C ALA A 103 -2.89 -4.59 4.06
N LEU A 104 -1.76 -3.91 3.87
CA LEU A 104 -0.50 -4.23 4.54
C LEU A 104 -0.47 -3.59 5.92
N LYS A 105 0.11 -4.29 6.88
CA LYS A 105 0.24 -3.82 8.27
C LYS A 105 1.67 -3.38 8.55
N PRO A 106 1.89 -2.32 9.36
CA PRO A 106 3.22 -1.97 9.84
C PRO A 106 3.88 -3.19 10.49
N ALA A 107 5.08 -3.53 10.04
CA ALA A 107 5.80 -4.74 10.45
C ALA A 107 6.97 -4.44 11.40
N GLY A 108 7.13 -3.17 11.82
CA GLY A 108 8.21 -2.73 12.69
C GLY A 108 8.38 -1.22 12.71
N GLY A 109 9.49 -0.78 13.34
CA GLY A 109 9.90 0.62 13.35
C GLY A 109 10.60 1.05 12.06
N PRO A 110 10.90 2.35 11.91
CA PRO A 110 11.59 2.86 10.74
C PRO A 110 13.02 2.31 10.63
N ASP A 111 13.49 2.16 9.40
CA ASP A 111 14.89 1.83 9.11
C ASP A 111 15.82 3.05 9.24
N LEU A 112 17.10 2.87 8.92
CA LEU A 112 18.12 3.94 8.99
C LEU A 112 17.82 5.12 8.05
N GLU A 113 16.99 4.93 7.03
CA GLU A 113 16.57 5.96 6.08
C GLU A 113 15.19 6.55 6.44
N GLY A 114 14.61 6.13 7.57
CA GLY A 114 13.30 6.61 8.03
C GLY A 114 12.11 5.95 7.36
N ARG A 115 12.31 4.85 6.61
CA ARG A 115 11.21 4.14 5.93
C ARG A 115 10.57 3.13 6.86
N LEU A 116 9.25 3.03 6.79
CA LEU A 116 8.47 2.11 7.60
C LEU A 116 8.24 0.81 6.83
N PRO A 117 8.54 -0.36 7.42
CA PRO A 117 8.23 -1.64 6.82
C PRO A 117 6.74 -1.96 6.97
N TYR A 118 6.12 -2.41 5.89
CA TYR A 118 4.75 -2.93 5.87
C TYR A 118 4.76 -4.35 5.32
N ALA A 119 3.91 -5.21 5.85
CA ALA A 119 3.79 -6.59 5.39
C ALA A 119 2.33 -7.07 5.36
N GLY A 120 2.05 -7.99 4.44
CA GLY A 120 0.75 -8.62 4.29
C GLY A 120 0.87 -9.93 3.53
N ILE A 121 -0.16 -10.76 3.65
CA ILE A 121 -0.22 -12.07 3.01
C ILE A 121 -1.03 -11.95 1.73
N LEU A 122 -0.50 -12.48 0.63
CA LEU A 122 -1.18 -12.51 -0.64
C LEU A 122 -1.81 -13.88 -0.89
N GLU A 123 -3.12 -13.92 -1.15
CA GLU A 123 -3.82 -15.14 -1.54
C GLU A 123 -3.70 -15.33 -3.06
N LEU A 124 -2.90 -16.32 -3.48
CA LEU A 124 -2.74 -16.69 -4.88
C LEU A 124 -3.76 -17.77 -5.26
N ASP A 125 -4.96 -17.35 -5.63
CA ASP A 125 -6.06 -18.29 -5.79
C ASP A 125 -6.10 -19.03 -7.14
N ARG A 126 -5.31 -18.63 -8.17
CA ARG A 126 -5.37 -19.25 -9.52
C ARG A 126 -4.10 -19.12 -10.37
N THR A 127 -3.89 -20.10 -11.24
CA THR A 127 -2.83 -20.13 -12.28
C THR A 127 -3.04 -19.04 -13.36
N GLY A 128 -1.94 -18.39 -13.77
CA GLY A 128 -1.92 -17.40 -14.86
C GLY A 128 -0.89 -16.29 -14.64
N SER A 129 -0.74 -15.37 -15.60
CA SER A 129 0.03 -14.14 -15.40
C SER A 129 -0.57 -13.33 -14.24
N PHE A 130 0.29 -12.98 -13.28
CA PHE A 130 -0.08 -12.29 -12.07
C PHE A 130 0.71 -10.99 -11.97
N GLY A 131 0.03 -9.92 -11.58
CA GLY A 131 0.60 -8.59 -11.32
C GLY A 131 0.01 -7.97 -10.08
#